data_AF-A0A1W9PSR0-F1
#
_entry.id   AF-A0A1W9PSR0-F1
#
_cell.length_a   1.000
_cell.length_b   1.000
_cell.length_c   1.000
_cell.angle_alpha   90.00
_cell.angle_beta   90.00
_cell.angle_gamma   90.00
#
_symmetry.space_group_name_H-M   'P 1'
#
loop_
_entity.id
_entity.type
_entity.pdbx_description
1 polymer ?
#
loop_
_entity_poly.entity_id
_entity_poly.type
_entity_poly.pdbx_seq_one_letter_code
_entity_poly.pdbx_strand_id
1 'polypeptide(L)'
;MYGLKRVKEPWAIHLLTKMQLEEGQWIVKNAAQQALEELQQPSSHIPAPLPALEDVPWLIAFAGEEGEGISFGDSAHNMLLKVLEKGSEEQQLAALSLIQRKGIANVFPILYHSLYGEIPEVNSAAFNTLWHLAASGAEIPHPKQYGLG
;
A
#
# COMPACT_ATOMS: atom_id res chain seq x y z
N MET A 1 -6.47 -22.94 -26.03
CA MET A 1 -7.47 -21.89 -25.72
C MET A 1 -7.03 -20.94 -24.59
N TYR A 2 -6.41 -21.41 -23.50
CA TYR A 2 -5.96 -20.56 -22.38
C TYR A 2 -5.00 -19.41 -22.73
N GLY A 3 -4.25 -19.50 -23.84
CA GLY A 3 -3.34 -18.44 -24.28
C GLY A 3 -4.03 -17.16 -24.75
N LEU A 4 -5.20 -17.27 -25.40
CA LEU A 4 -5.91 -16.13 -26.01
C LEU A 4 -6.40 -15.12 -24.98
N LYS A 5 -6.83 -15.58 -23.80
CA LYS A 5 -7.21 -14.73 -22.66
C LYS A 5 -6.07 -13.78 -22.23
N ARG A 6 -4.81 -14.17 -22.39
CA ARG A 6 -3.66 -13.38 -21.91
C ARG A 6 -3.27 -12.25 -22.85
N VAL A 7 -3.64 -12.35 -24.13
CA VAL A 7 -3.24 -11.41 -25.17
C VAL A 7 -4.02 -10.09 -25.08
N LYS A 8 -5.26 -10.12 -24.58
CA LYS A 8 -6.12 -8.92 -24.35
C LYS A 8 -6.26 -7.96 -25.55
N GLU A 9 -6.01 -8.44 -26.77
CA GLU A 9 -6.13 -7.65 -28.00
C GLU A 9 -7.53 -7.77 -28.63
N PRO A 10 -8.02 -6.75 -29.36
CA PRO A 10 -9.35 -6.78 -29.98
C PRO A 10 -9.60 -8.00 -30.87
N TRP A 11 -8.59 -8.46 -31.62
CA TRP A 11 -8.70 -9.64 -32.48
C TRP A 11 -8.89 -10.94 -31.68
N ALA A 12 -8.30 -11.03 -30.49
CA ALA A 12 -8.43 -12.20 -29.61
C ALA A 12 -9.81 -12.24 -28.95
N ILE A 13 -10.35 -11.07 -28.59
CA ILE A 13 -11.72 -10.94 -28.06
C ILE A 13 -12.74 -11.36 -29.13
N HIS A 14 -12.60 -10.84 -30.37
CA HIS A 14 -13.46 -11.23 -31.49
C HIS A 14 -13.44 -12.74 -31.75
N LEU A 15 -12.27 -13.38 -31.66
CA LEU A 15 -12.14 -14.83 -31.85
C LEU A 15 -12.84 -15.62 -30.73
N LEU A 16 -12.72 -15.18 -29.48
CA LEU A 16 -13.42 -15.79 -28.33
C LEU A 16 -14.94 -15.62 -28.46
N THR A 17 -15.43 -14.45 -28.87
CA THR A 17 -16.86 -14.21 -29.12
C THR A 17 -17.39 -15.08 -30.26
N LYS A 18 -16.62 -15.26 -31.33
CA LYS A 18 -16.98 -16.15 -32.43
C LYS A 18 -17.04 -17.61 -31.98
N MET A 19 -16.06 -18.05 -31.19
CA MET A 19 -16.04 -19.41 -30.61
C MET A 19 -17.22 -19.66 -29.65
N GLN A 20 -17.67 -18.64 -28.91
CA GLN A 20 -18.86 -18.76 -28.05
C GLN A 20 -20.15 -18.99 -28.87
N LEU A 21 -20.28 -18.36 -30.04
CA LEU A 21 -21.51 -18.37 -30.83
C LEU A 21 -21.57 -19.53 -31.84
N GLU A 22 -20.47 -19.76 -32.56
CA GLU A 22 -20.47 -20.59 -33.77
C GLU A 22 -19.96 -22.02 -33.56
N GLU A 23 -19.33 -22.33 -32.43
CA GLU A 23 -18.74 -23.66 -32.21
C GLU A 23 -19.78 -24.73 -31.88
N GLY A 24 -19.72 -25.87 -32.58
CA GLY A 24 -20.63 -27.00 -32.37
C GLY A 24 -20.34 -27.79 -31.09
N GLN A 25 -19.14 -27.64 -30.52
CA GLN A 25 -18.70 -28.38 -29.34
C GLN A 25 -18.92 -27.57 -28.05
N TRP A 26 -19.78 -28.07 -27.17
CA TRP A 26 -20.21 -27.39 -25.93
C TRP A 26 -19.04 -27.02 -24.99
N ILE A 27 -17.99 -27.84 -24.94
CA ILE A 27 -16.79 -27.61 -24.10
C ILE A 27 -16.05 -26.33 -24.52
N VAL A 28 -16.00 -26.05 -25.83
CA VAL A 28 -15.32 -24.86 -26.39
C VAL A 28 -16.11 -23.59 -26.07
N LYS A 29 -17.45 -23.68 -26.13
CA LYS A 29 -18.35 -22.58 -25.78
C LYS A 29 -18.20 -22.15 -24.32
N ASN A 30 -18.17 -23.11 -23.38
CA ASN A 30 -17.95 -22.82 -21.97
C ASN A 30 -16.57 -22.21 -21.71
N ALA A 31 -15.53 -22.74 -22.35
CA ALA A 31 -14.17 -22.20 -22.21
C ALA A 31 -14.05 -20.78 -22.76
N ALA A 32 -14.71 -20.46 -23.87
CA ALA A 32 -14.77 -19.11 -24.44
C ALA A 32 -15.58 -18.15 -23.57
N GLN A 33 -16.72 -18.59 -23.04
CA GLN A 33 -17.54 -17.82 -22.10
C GLN A 33 -16.76 -17.49 -20.82
N GLN A 34 -16.14 -18.50 -20.20
CA GLN A 34 -15.31 -18.29 -19.01
C GLN A 34 -14.15 -17.34 -19.28
N ALA A 35 -13.48 -17.46 -20.44
CA ALA A 35 -12.41 -16.54 -20.82
C ALA A 35 -12.89 -15.09 -21.00
N LEU A 36 -14.10 -14.88 -21.54
CA LEU A 36 -14.70 -13.56 -21.70
C LEU A 36 -15.13 -12.96 -20.36
N GLU A 37 -15.74 -13.74 -19.47
CA GLU A 37 -16.11 -13.32 -18.11
C GLU A 37 -14.88 -12.91 -17.31
N GLU A 38 -13.79 -13.69 -17.39
CA GLU A 38 -12.53 -13.38 -16.71
C GLU A 38 -11.77 -12.19 -17.32
N LEU A 39 -12.04 -11.84 -18.59
CA LEU A 39 -11.52 -10.62 -19.23
C LEU A 39 -12.27 -9.36 -18.77
N GLN A 40 -13.53 -9.49 -18.39
CA GLN A 40 -14.36 -8.40 -17.88
C GLN A 40 -14.10 -8.09 -16.39
N GLN A 41 -13.51 -9.03 -15.65
CA GLN A 41 -13.11 -8.76 -14.28
C GLN A 41 -11.88 -7.83 -14.23
N PRO A 42 -11.87 -6.82 -13.33
CA PRO A 42 -10.67 -6.05 -13.05
C PRO A 42 -9.52 -7.01 -12.76
N SER A 43 -8.37 -6.83 -13.41
CA SER A 43 -7.25 -7.73 -13.20
C SER A 43 -6.76 -7.63 -11.76
N SER A 44 -7.16 -8.60 -10.92
CA SER A 44 -6.73 -8.72 -9.53
C SER A 44 -5.20 -8.83 -9.37
N HIS A 45 -4.48 -9.11 -10.46
CA HIS A 45 -3.02 -9.21 -10.50
C HIS A 45 -2.29 -7.87 -10.62
N ILE A 46 -3.01 -6.73 -10.77
CA ILE A 46 -2.38 -5.40 -10.76
C ILE A 46 -2.49 -4.87 -9.32
N PRO A 47 -1.36 -4.60 -8.63
CA PRO A 47 -1.39 -3.93 -7.35
C PRO A 47 -2.13 -2.59 -7.46
N ALA A 48 -3.14 -2.39 -6.62
CA ALA A 48 -3.79 -1.09 -6.50
C ALA A 48 -2.80 -0.08 -5.88
N PRO A 49 -2.84 1.20 -6.31
CA PRO A 49 -2.07 2.25 -5.66
C PRO A 49 -2.48 2.36 -4.18
N LEU A 50 -1.51 2.67 -3.32
CA LEU A 50 -1.80 2.96 -1.91
C LEU A 50 -2.67 4.22 -1.82
N PRO A 51 -3.70 4.24 -0.94
CA PRO A 51 -4.52 5.43 -0.74
C PRO A 51 -3.64 6.62 -0.31
N ALA A 52 -4.06 7.84 -0.62
CA ALA A 52 -3.42 9.04 -0.06
C ALA A 52 -3.55 9.02 1.48
N LEU A 53 -2.72 9.77 2.20
CA LEU A 53 -2.72 9.69 3.67
C LEU A 53 -4.05 10.20 4.25
N GLU A 54 -4.57 11.27 3.65
CA GLU A 54 -5.87 11.87 3.87
C GLU A 54 -7.06 10.95 3.57
N ASP A 55 -6.85 9.86 2.83
CA ASP A 55 -7.87 8.86 2.52
C ASP A 55 -7.75 7.60 3.40
N VAL A 56 -6.79 7.55 4.34
CA VAL A 56 -6.61 6.40 5.23
C VAL A 56 -7.64 6.47 6.37
N PRO A 57 -8.64 5.55 6.45
CA PRO A 57 -9.77 5.70 7.37
C PRO A 57 -9.38 5.76 8.84
N TRP A 58 -8.42 4.92 9.25
CA TRP A 58 -7.97 4.90 10.65
C TRP A 58 -7.19 6.17 11.02
N LEU A 59 -6.47 6.77 10.06
CA LEU A 59 -5.73 8.01 10.29
C LEU A 59 -6.71 9.17 10.45
N ILE A 60 -7.75 9.22 9.61
CA ILE A 60 -8.86 10.18 9.72
C ILE A 60 -9.56 10.04 11.08
N ALA A 61 -9.80 8.81 11.54
CA ALA A 61 -10.39 8.56 12.85
C ALA A 61 -9.52 9.10 13.98
N PHE A 62 -8.21 8.79 13.95
CA PHE A 62 -7.25 9.32 14.92
C PHE A 62 -7.19 10.85 14.94
N ALA A 63 -7.21 11.49 13.77
CA ALA A 63 -7.28 12.95 13.69
C ALA A 63 -8.54 13.51 14.36
N GLY A 64 -9.70 12.87 14.12
CA GLY A 64 -10.96 13.23 14.77
C GLY A 64 -10.90 13.09 16.29
N GLU A 65 -10.22 12.07 16.81
CA GLU A 65 -9.98 11.87 18.26
C GLU A 65 -9.09 12.98 18.85
N GLU A 66 -8.07 13.44 18.11
CA GLU A 66 -7.23 14.60 18.49
C GLU A 66 -7.95 15.97 18.28
N GLY A 67 -9.18 15.98 17.77
CA GLY A 67 -9.93 17.20 17.50
C GLY A 67 -9.44 17.98 16.26
N GLU A 68 -8.70 17.31 15.39
CA GLU A 68 -8.10 17.86 14.17
C GLU A 68 -8.71 17.25 12.91
N GLY A 69 -8.70 18.00 11.81
CA GLY A 69 -9.01 17.48 10.48
C GLY A 69 -7.74 17.13 9.73
N ILE A 70 -7.80 16.15 8.83
CA ILE A 70 -6.71 15.89 7.88
C ILE A 70 -6.98 16.66 6.60
N SER A 71 -6.07 17.55 6.24
CA SER A 71 -6.01 18.18 4.92
C SER A 71 -4.88 17.58 4.08
N PHE A 72 -4.94 17.82 2.77
CA PHE A 72 -3.93 17.36 1.81
C PHE A 72 -2.51 17.82 2.18
N GLY A 73 -1.50 17.03 1.78
CA GLY A 73 -0.09 17.40 1.89
C GLY A 73 0.47 17.32 3.32
N ASP A 74 1.04 18.42 3.80
CA ASP A 74 1.82 18.46 5.06
C ASP A 74 0.97 18.15 6.30
N SER A 75 -0.33 18.45 6.28
CA SER A 75 -1.25 18.14 7.39
C SER A 75 -1.35 16.63 7.62
N ALA A 76 -1.48 15.84 6.55
CA ALA A 76 -1.55 14.38 6.66
C ALA A 76 -0.22 13.76 7.10
N HIS A 77 0.92 14.33 6.68
CA HIS A 77 2.24 13.91 7.16
C HIS A 77 2.42 14.20 8.66
N ASN A 78 2.06 15.41 9.09
CA ASN A 78 2.12 15.79 10.51
C ASN A 78 1.21 14.92 11.38
N MET A 79 0.03 14.53 10.86
CA MET A 79 -0.85 13.59 11.57
C MET A 79 -0.16 12.24 11.78
N LEU A 80 0.56 11.76 10.78
CA LEU A 80 1.29 10.50 10.86
C LEU A 80 2.44 10.55 11.87
N LEU A 81 3.13 11.70 11.98
CA LEU A 81 4.11 11.95 13.02
C LEU A 81 3.47 11.95 14.41
N LYS A 82 2.31 12.59 14.58
CA LYS A 82 1.55 12.60 15.85
C LYS A 82 1.13 11.21 16.28
N VAL A 83 0.73 10.35 15.34
CA VAL A 83 0.41 8.94 15.64
C VAL A 83 1.62 8.23 16.23
N LEU A 84 2.83 8.44 15.67
CA LEU A 84 4.04 7.82 16.22
C LEU A 84 4.37 8.31 17.64
N GLU A 85 4.00 9.54 17.99
CA GLU A 85 4.24 10.11 19.33
C GLU A 85 3.20 9.67 20.37
N LYS A 86 1.92 9.66 20.01
CA LYS A 86 0.81 9.54 20.97
C LYS A 86 -0.14 8.38 20.72
N GLY A 87 -0.06 7.75 19.54
CA GLY A 87 -0.95 6.67 19.16
C GLY A 87 -0.78 5.45 20.06
N SER A 88 -1.81 4.59 20.06
CA SER A 88 -1.67 3.25 20.63
C SER A 88 -0.57 2.45 19.92
N GLU A 89 -0.08 1.40 20.55
CA GLU A 89 0.89 0.48 19.92
C GLU A 89 0.43 0.04 18.52
N GLU A 90 -0.84 -0.33 18.37
CA GLU A 90 -1.42 -0.74 17.08
C GLU A 90 -1.39 0.40 16.05
N GLN A 91 -1.71 1.63 16.46
CA GLN A 91 -1.67 2.81 15.59
C GLN A 91 -0.23 3.18 15.21
N GLN A 92 0.73 3.07 16.14
CA GLN A 92 2.16 3.29 15.87
C GLN A 92 2.69 2.26 14.86
N LEU A 93 2.36 0.97 15.03
CA LEU A 93 2.72 -0.08 14.07
C LEU A 93 2.09 0.16 12.70
N ALA A 94 0.83 0.59 12.64
CA ALA A 94 0.15 0.94 11.40
C ALA A 94 0.81 2.15 10.71
N ALA A 95 1.21 3.17 11.46
CA ALA A 95 1.92 4.34 10.94
C ALA A 95 3.29 3.96 10.36
N LEU A 96 4.07 3.14 11.07
CA LEU A 96 5.36 2.63 10.59
C LEU A 96 5.21 1.83 9.28
N SER A 97 4.18 0.99 9.18
CA SER A 97 3.85 0.26 7.95
C SER A 97 3.51 1.20 6.78
N LEU A 98 2.75 2.28 7.03
CA LEU A 98 2.45 3.28 6.00
C LEU A 98 3.71 4.02 5.54
N ILE A 99 4.57 4.44 6.47
CA ILE A 99 5.85 5.10 6.18
C ILE A 99 6.70 4.22 5.28
N GLN A 100 6.86 2.96 5.67
CA GLN A 100 7.66 1.98 4.95
C GLN A 100 7.14 1.79 3.51
N ARG A 101 5.82 1.55 3.36
CA ARG A 101 5.19 1.26 2.06
C ARG A 101 5.15 2.47 1.13
N LYS A 102 5.07 3.68 1.67
CA LYS A 102 5.06 4.94 0.90
C LYS A 102 6.44 5.54 0.69
N GLY A 103 7.48 5.07 1.40
CA GLY A 103 8.84 5.59 1.30
C GLY A 103 8.99 7.02 1.84
N ILE A 104 8.26 7.34 2.92
CA ILE A 104 8.29 8.68 3.51
C ILE A 104 9.63 8.87 4.24
N ALA A 105 10.48 9.78 3.76
CA ALA A 105 11.84 9.95 4.27
C ALA A 105 11.98 11.04 5.35
N ASN A 106 11.07 12.01 5.45
CA ASN A 106 11.12 13.11 6.41
C ASN A 106 10.62 12.72 7.83
N VAL A 107 10.98 11.53 8.30
CA VAL A 107 10.48 10.92 9.55
C VAL A 107 11.59 10.47 10.50
N PHE A 108 12.86 10.69 10.15
CA PHE A 108 13.99 10.14 10.90
C PHE A 108 14.03 10.49 12.40
N PRO A 109 13.76 11.74 12.84
CA PRO A 109 13.79 12.05 14.28
C PRO A 109 12.82 11.19 15.09
N ILE A 110 11.57 11.07 14.61
CA ILE A 110 10.55 10.29 15.29
C ILE A 110 10.81 8.79 15.18
N LEU A 111 11.36 8.32 14.04
CA LEU A 111 11.76 6.91 13.90
C LEU A 111 12.85 6.53 14.89
N TYR A 112 13.82 7.41 15.14
CA TYR A 112 14.85 7.14 16.16
C TYR A 112 14.25 7.13 17.56
N HIS A 113 13.32 8.03 17.86
CA HIS A 113 12.61 8.00 19.13
C HIS A 113 11.83 6.69 19.31
N SER A 114 11.08 6.25 18.29
CA SER A 114 10.36 4.97 18.28
C SER A 114 11.28 3.76 18.30
N LEU A 115 12.52 3.87 17.83
CA LEU A 115 13.52 2.79 17.89
C LEU A 115 14.08 2.58 19.30
N TYR A 116 14.31 3.68 20.02
CA TYR A 116 14.82 3.68 21.39
C TYR A 116 13.70 3.76 22.43
N GLY A 117 12.45 3.50 22.02
CA GLY A 117 11.27 3.55 22.87
C GLY A 117 11.18 2.34 23.80
N GLU A 118 10.08 2.31 24.58
CA GLU A 118 9.86 1.27 25.58
C GLU A 118 9.18 0.01 25.02
N ILE A 119 8.48 0.13 23.89
CA ILE A 119 7.64 -0.94 23.32
C ILE A 119 8.47 -1.77 22.33
N PRO A 120 8.84 -3.04 22.64
CA PRO A 120 9.75 -3.83 21.82
C PRO A 120 9.25 -4.06 20.38
N GLU A 121 7.95 -4.22 20.20
CA GLU A 121 7.29 -4.43 18.93
C GLU A 121 7.43 -3.20 18.02
N VAL A 122 7.21 -2.01 18.59
CA VAL A 122 7.35 -0.72 17.90
C VAL A 122 8.82 -0.46 17.58
N ASN A 123 9.74 -0.74 18.52
CA ASN A 123 11.18 -0.61 18.29
C ASN A 123 11.64 -1.47 17.10
N SER A 124 11.17 -2.72 17.03
CA SER A 124 11.48 -3.65 15.94
C SER A 124 10.92 -3.18 14.60
N ALA A 125 9.69 -2.66 14.60
CA ALA A 125 9.07 -2.09 13.40
C ALA A 125 9.77 -0.81 12.94
N ALA A 126 10.21 0.05 13.87
CA ALA A 126 10.95 1.27 13.58
C ALA A 126 12.32 0.94 12.97
N PHE A 127 13.02 -0.05 13.51
CA PHE A 127 14.27 -0.56 12.92
C PHE A 127 14.07 -1.04 11.48
N ASN A 128 13.07 -1.88 11.24
CA ASN A 128 12.77 -2.41 9.91
C ASN A 128 12.39 -1.30 8.92
N THR A 129 11.67 -0.28 9.39
CA THR A 129 11.30 0.89 8.59
C THR A 129 12.53 1.68 8.20
N LEU A 130 13.42 1.96 9.16
CA LEU A 130 14.69 2.65 8.91
C LEU A 130 15.57 1.88 7.91
N TRP A 131 15.71 0.56 8.10
CA TRP A 131 16.46 -0.31 7.19
C TRP A 131 15.86 -0.30 5.78
N HIS A 132 14.54 -0.36 5.65
CA HIS A 132 13.87 -0.31 4.35
C HIS A 132 14.08 1.05 3.66
N LEU A 133 13.97 2.16 4.39
CA LEU A 133 14.25 3.49 3.84
C LEU A 133 15.71 3.58 3.35
N ALA A 134 16.66 3.06 4.12
CA ALA A 134 18.06 2.99 3.72
C ALA A 134 18.25 2.16 2.44
N ALA A 135 17.61 0.98 2.37
CA ALA A 135 17.66 0.09 1.21
C ALA A 135 17.01 0.70 -0.04
N SER A 136 16.04 1.60 0.14
CA SER A 136 15.42 2.38 -0.94
C SER A 136 16.27 3.57 -1.42
N GLY A 137 17.43 3.81 -0.79
CA GLY A 137 18.39 4.85 -1.18
C GLY A 137 18.24 6.17 -0.44
N ALA A 138 17.44 6.23 0.64
CA ALA A 138 17.38 7.41 1.49
C ALA A 138 18.69 7.60 2.25
N GLU A 139 19.22 8.83 2.28
CA GLU A 139 20.36 9.17 3.14
C GLU A 139 19.92 9.13 4.60
N ILE A 140 20.52 8.21 5.37
CA ILE A 140 20.15 8.01 6.78
C ILE A 140 20.97 8.95 7.67
N PRO A 141 20.33 9.96 8.29
CA PRO A 141 21.01 10.89 9.18
C PRO A 141 21.53 10.19 10.45
N HIS A 142 22.79 10.40 10.84
CA HIS A 142 23.33 9.85 12.09
C HIS A 142 22.50 10.27 13.33
N PRO A 143 22.10 9.35 14.24
CA PRO A 143 21.23 9.64 15.40
C PRO A 143 21.70 10.80 16.31
N LYS A 144 23.02 10.94 16.51
CA LYS A 144 23.63 12.03 17.30
C LYS A 144 23.18 13.44 16.91
N GLN A 145 22.82 13.69 15.66
CA GLN A 145 22.33 15.02 15.26
C GLN A 145 20.97 15.37 15.87
N TYR A 146 20.27 14.37 16.40
CA TYR A 146 19.01 14.50 17.12
C TYR A 146 19.19 14.34 18.64
N GLY A 147 20.43 14.34 19.14
CA GLY A 147 20.72 14.17 20.56
C GLY A 147 20.58 12.74 21.07
N LEU A 148 20.50 11.76 20.17
CA LEU A 148 20.39 10.34 20.48
C LEU A 148 21.74 9.64 20.24
N GLY A 149 22.37 9.11 21.29
CA GLY A 149 23.59 8.28 21.22
C GLY A 149 24.72 8.65 22.17
#